data_AF-A0A850NF81-F1
#
_entry.id   AF-A0A850NF81-F1
#
_cell.length_a   1.000
_cell.length_b   1.000
_cell.length_c   1.000
_cell.angle_alpha   90.00
_cell.angle_beta   90.00
_cell.angle_gamma   90.00
#
_symmetry.space_group_name_H-M   'P 1'
#
loop_
_entity.id
_entity.type
_entity.pdbx_description
1 polymer ?
#
loop_
_entity_poly.entity_id
_entity_poly.type
_entity_poly.pdbx_seq_one_letter_code
_entity_poly.pdbx_strand_id
1 'polypeptide(L)'
;MEQRIWIVLLLLIQIVVHGQSPEMVFEPPSPDFISLSLQTHEGELRFGNQDEYFLKSDGTYFKLGDDGYFETDKRSSHNRASRHAFVELLKMRFKKEMFNAMDKTYFTERKQNMYEEEIKSHTAQQHTLTLANALCNKKQSIRLFCNPKEEDCTSAFPKDGYYNEPRNIKGWGGRGASEFQKLRAYTTFVEELFPSVEQWADTLYPDNTLEGYYVVKVQLEQYDFKAGGYWFHTHQFHNRGFLLSWYDLQPANSSERKLLHPNGSSLLLPMAPDKAEDFSEKHQQIFLVFKVSVSLNGLENYRADQLKTTFSLSSPVITIYGDDALTKKVAEMDIGSVEIKTR
;
A
#
# COMPACT_ATOMS: atom_id res chain seq x y z
N MET A 1 -19.79 33.56 39.63
CA MET A 1 -20.36 32.29 39.12
C MET A 1 -19.77 32.11 37.73
N GLU A 2 -18.72 31.30 37.64
CA GLU A 2 -17.80 31.24 36.50
C GLU A 2 -18.42 30.55 35.29
N GLN A 3 -18.33 31.21 34.13
CA GLN A 3 -18.79 30.70 32.84
C GLN A 3 -17.57 30.09 32.13
N ARG A 4 -17.46 28.75 32.12
CA ARG A 4 -16.39 28.02 31.43
C ARG A 4 -16.73 27.89 29.95
N ILE A 5 -16.00 28.59 29.10
CA ILE A 5 -16.03 28.43 27.64
C ILE A 5 -15.10 27.27 27.29
N TRP A 6 -15.65 26.19 26.73
CA TRP A 6 -14.88 25.12 26.11
C TRP A 6 -14.54 25.54 24.67
N ILE A 7 -13.28 25.87 24.41
CA ILE A 7 -12.75 26.02 23.06
C ILE A 7 -12.27 24.65 22.61
N VAL A 8 -13.06 23.98 21.77
CA VAL A 8 -12.62 22.80 21.02
C VAL A 8 -11.82 23.34 19.83
N LEU A 9 -10.49 23.28 19.93
CA LEU A 9 -9.59 23.70 18.87
C LEU A 9 -9.38 22.53 17.89
N LEU A 10 -10.23 22.44 16.87
CA LEU A 10 -9.97 21.62 15.68
C LEU A 10 -8.95 22.34 14.81
N LEU A 11 -7.66 22.05 15.02
CA LEU A 11 -6.59 22.49 14.14
C LEU A 11 -6.46 21.50 12.97
N LEU A 12 -7.29 21.68 11.95
CA LEU A 12 -7.02 21.19 10.60
C LEU A 12 -5.93 22.09 10.01
N ILE A 13 -4.67 21.72 10.22
CA ILE A 13 -3.56 22.34 9.50
C ILE A 13 -3.50 21.70 8.11
N GLN A 14 -4.25 22.27 7.16
CA GLN A 14 -3.97 22.02 5.74
C GLN A 14 -2.74 22.83 5.35
N ILE A 15 -1.55 22.22 5.45
CA ILE A 15 -0.39 22.73 4.74
C ILE A 15 -0.60 22.38 3.27
N VAL A 16 -1.09 23.34 2.49
CA VAL A 16 -1.06 23.27 1.03
C VAL A 16 0.39 23.53 0.60
N VAL A 17 1.22 22.48 0.66
CA VAL A 17 2.45 22.45 -0.12
C VAL A 17 2.03 22.22 -1.58
N HIS A 18 2.28 23.21 -2.43
CA HIS A 18 2.14 23.04 -3.87
C HIS A 18 3.16 22.00 -4.34
N GLY A 19 2.68 20.79 -4.61
CA GLY A 19 3.45 19.68 -5.16
C GLY A 19 3.20 18.40 -4.38
N GLN A 20 2.49 17.46 -5.01
CA GLN A 20 2.07 16.13 -4.52
C GLN A 20 0.80 16.13 -3.66
N SER A 21 -0.08 15.16 -3.95
CA SER A 21 -1.32 14.94 -3.20
C SER A 21 -1.00 14.61 -1.73
N PRO A 22 -1.80 15.09 -0.76
CA PRO A 22 -1.57 14.82 0.66
C PRO A 22 -1.61 13.32 0.96
N GLU A 23 -1.01 12.89 2.06
CA GLU A 23 -1.08 11.50 2.51
C GLU A 23 -2.24 11.33 3.50
N MET A 24 -2.90 10.17 3.44
CA MET A 24 -3.87 9.73 4.44
C MET A 24 -3.11 9.08 5.58
N VAL A 25 -3.17 9.70 6.75
CA VAL A 25 -2.48 9.24 7.95
C VAL A 25 -3.45 8.47 8.85
N PHE A 26 -3.08 7.24 9.19
CA PHE A 26 -3.76 6.45 10.21
C PHE A 26 -2.93 6.49 11.47
N GLU A 27 -3.48 7.14 12.49
CA GLU A 27 -2.83 7.28 13.79
C GLU A 27 -2.77 5.93 14.52
N PRO A 28 -1.63 5.60 15.13
CA PRO A 28 -1.48 4.37 15.90
C PRO A 28 -2.23 4.46 17.23
N PRO A 29 -2.60 3.32 17.84
CA PRO A 29 -3.29 3.29 19.13
C PRO A 29 -2.39 3.72 20.30
N SER A 30 -1.07 3.74 20.11
CA SER A 30 -0.11 4.22 21.09
C SER A 30 1.20 4.67 20.42
N PRO A 31 2.07 5.41 21.14
CA PRO A 31 3.38 5.81 20.63
C PRO A 31 4.33 4.66 20.32
N ASP A 32 4.00 3.42 20.70
CA ASP A 32 4.82 2.22 20.48
C ASP A 32 4.81 1.72 19.04
N PHE A 33 3.87 2.23 18.23
CA PHE A 33 3.75 1.90 16.82
C PHE A 33 4.01 3.11 15.93
N ILE A 34 4.32 2.84 14.67
CA ILE A 34 4.44 3.87 13.63
C ILE A 34 3.04 4.31 13.19
N SER A 35 2.87 5.59 12.84
CA SER A 35 1.71 6.00 12.04
C SER A 35 1.82 5.41 10.63
N LEU A 36 0.69 5.16 9.99
CA LEU A 36 0.66 4.68 8.61
C LEU A 36 0.36 5.87 7.71
N SER A 37 1.24 6.16 6.75
CA SER A 37 1.04 7.24 5.78
C SER A 37 0.89 6.64 4.37
N LEU A 38 -0.33 6.72 3.84
CA LEU A 38 -0.68 6.19 2.52
C LEU A 38 -0.93 7.32 1.52
N GLN A 39 -0.48 7.17 0.28
CA GLN A 39 -0.71 8.19 -0.75
C GLN A 39 -2.20 8.32 -1.06
N THR A 40 -2.62 9.54 -1.36
CA THR A 40 -3.97 9.82 -1.85
C THR A 40 -3.94 10.47 -3.22
N HIS A 41 -5.10 10.49 -3.86
CA HIS A 41 -5.41 11.41 -4.94
C HIS A 41 -6.81 11.96 -4.65
N GLU A 42 -6.97 13.28 -4.72
CA GLU A 42 -8.24 13.96 -4.38
C GLU A 42 -8.78 13.58 -2.98
N GLY A 43 -7.89 13.26 -2.03
CA GLY A 43 -8.25 12.90 -0.65
C GLY A 43 -8.66 11.44 -0.44
N GLU A 44 -8.73 10.62 -1.50
CA GLU A 44 -9.03 9.17 -1.42
C GLU A 44 -7.76 8.33 -1.68
N LEU A 45 -7.73 7.08 -1.23
CA LEU A 45 -6.52 6.26 -1.31
C LEU A 45 -6.04 6.05 -2.75
N ARG A 46 -4.74 6.12 -2.97
CA ARG A 46 -4.09 5.83 -4.24
C ARG A 46 -3.64 4.37 -4.28
N PHE A 47 -4.29 3.56 -5.11
CA PHE A 47 -3.92 2.17 -5.38
C PHE A 47 -3.11 2.04 -6.68
N GLY A 48 -2.50 0.86 -6.89
CA GLY A 48 -1.68 0.62 -8.07
C GLY A 48 -0.35 1.35 -7.98
N ASN A 49 -0.03 2.16 -9.01
CA ASN A 49 1.26 2.84 -9.13
C ASN A 49 1.36 3.95 -8.09
N GLN A 50 2.45 3.98 -7.34
CA GLN A 50 2.71 4.99 -6.32
C GLN A 50 3.73 6.02 -6.83
N ASP A 51 3.66 7.24 -6.32
CA ASP A 51 4.71 8.24 -6.47
C ASP A 51 5.95 7.74 -5.70
N GLU A 52 7.11 7.75 -6.33
CA GLU A 52 8.36 7.32 -5.68
C GLU A 52 8.98 8.43 -4.81
N TYR A 53 8.45 9.66 -4.92
CA TYR A 53 8.84 10.93 -4.31
C TYR A 53 10.14 11.53 -4.86
N PHE A 54 10.84 10.82 -5.75
CA PHE A 54 12.13 11.25 -6.26
C PHE A 54 12.04 12.23 -7.43
N LEU A 55 10.86 12.47 -8.02
CA LEU A 55 10.67 13.46 -9.07
C LEU A 55 10.58 14.87 -8.46
N LYS A 56 11.44 15.78 -8.91
CA LYS A 56 11.41 17.20 -8.55
C LYS A 56 10.39 17.95 -9.39
N SER A 57 10.02 19.16 -8.95
CA SER A 57 9.09 20.04 -9.66
C SER A 57 9.55 20.42 -11.08
N ASP A 58 10.86 20.43 -11.32
CA ASP A 58 11.47 20.69 -12.63
C ASP A 58 11.50 19.47 -13.56
N GLY A 59 10.99 18.31 -13.11
CA GLY A 59 10.98 17.06 -13.87
C GLY A 59 12.27 16.24 -13.79
N THR A 60 13.28 16.70 -13.04
CA THR A 60 14.50 15.93 -12.78
C THR A 60 14.34 15.04 -11.54
N TYR A 61 15.19 14.03 -11.39
CA TYR A 61 15.16 13.14 -10.22
C TYR A 61 16.17 13.57 -9.14
N PHE A 62 15.79 13.42 -7.87
CA PHE A 62 16.71 13.50 -6.73
C PHE A 62 17.81 12.45 -6.85
N LYS A 63 19.07 12.89 -6.76
CA LYS A 63 20.26 12.04 -6.75
C LYS A 63 20.82 11.97 -5.33
N LEU A 64 21.61 10.93 -5.03
CA LEU A 64 22.18 10.67 -3.69
C LEU A 64 22.94 11.86 -3.07
N GLY A 65 23.52 12.74 -3.90
CA GLY A 65 24.23 13.94 -3.46
C GLY A 65 23.40 15.22 -3.38
N ASP A 66 22.11 15.17 -3.74
CA ASP A 66 21.24 16.33 -3.73
C ASP A 66 20.77 16.66 -2.30
N ASP A 67 20.69 17.94 -1.98
CA ASP A 67 20.04 18.41 -0.76
C ASP A 67 18.59 17.91 -0.71
N GLY A 68 18.23 17.24 0.39
CA GLY A 68 16.91 16.66 0.60
C GLY A 68 16.74 15.20 0.16
N TYR A 69 17.72 14.59 -0.54
CA TYR A 69 17.62 13.19 -0.98
C TYR A 69 17.25 12.23 0.17
N PHE A 70 17.92 12.35 1.32
CA PHE A 70 17.68 11.47 2.46
C PHE A 70 16.29 11.65 3.08
N GLU A 71 15.71 12.85 3.05
CA GLU A 71 14.34 13.06 3.55
C GLU A 71 13.31 12.46 2.59
N THR A 72 13.54 12.60 1.28
CA THR A 72 12.74 11.92 0.25
C THR A 72 12.82 10.39 0.39
N ASP A 73 14.02 9.85 0.60
CA ASP A 73 14.24 8.42 0.78
C ASP A 73 13.58 7.87 2.06
N LYS A 74 13.65 8.61 3.18
CA LYS A 74 12.90 8.28 4.40
C LYS A 74 11.39 8.28 4.18
N ARG A 75 10.85 9.29 3.49
CA ARG A 75 9.42 9.35 3.15
C ARG A 75 9.01 8.16 2.27
N SER A 76 9.82 7.85 1.26
CA SER A 76 9.63 6.68 0.39
C SER A 76 9.67 5.36 1.18
N SER A 77 10.61 5.23 2.13
CA SER A 77 10.70 4.10 3.07
C SER A 77 9.44 3.99 3.94
N HIS A 78 8.97 5.10 4.51
CA HIS A 78 7.77 5.14 5.34
C HIS A 78 6.51 4.74 4.58
N ASN A 79 6.33 5.22 3.34
CA ASN A 79 5.22 4.81 2.48
C ASN A 79 5.24 3.29 2.22
N ARG A 80 6.42 2.71 1.89
CA ARG A 80 6.56 1.26 1.66
C ARG A 80 6.19 0.45 2.90
N ALA A 81 6.68 0.87 4.07
CA ALA A 81 6.35 0.22 5.33
C ALA A 81 4.86 0.36 5.68
N SER A 82 4.30 1.56 5.52
CA SER A 82 2.89 1.86 5.81
C SER A 82 1.94 1.02 4.97
N ARG A 83 2.21 0.87 3.66
CA ARG A 83 1.40 0.01 2.77
C ARG A 83 1.39 -1.44 3.22
N HIS A 84 2.55 -1.97 3.61
CA HIS A 84 2.64 -3.33 4.10
C HIS A 84 1.91 -3.50 5.43
N ALA A 85 2.20 -2.64 6.40
CA ALA A 85 1.56 -2.64 7.72
C ALA A 85 0.03 -2.51 7.61
N PHE A 86 -0.46 -1.64 6.75
CA PHE A 86 -1.89 -1.48 6.47
C PHE A 86 -2.53 -2.78 5.96
N VAL A 87 -1.89 -3.45 4.99
CA VAL A 87 -2.38 -4.74 4.48
C VAL A 87 -2.38 -5.82 5.56
N GLU A 88 -1.33 -5.89 6.41
CA GLU A 88 -1.29 -6.87 7.50
C GLU A 88 -2.38 -6.61 8.55
N LEU A 89 -2.66 -5.34 8.91
CA LEU A 89 -3.77 -5.01 9.78
C LEU A 89 -5.13 -5.42 9.18
N LEU A 90 -5.36 -5.16 7.89
CA LEU A 90 -6.59 -5.58 7.20
C LEU A 90 -6.76 -7.10 7.23
N LYS A 91 -5.68 -7.88 7.09
CA LYS A 91 -5.72 -9.35 7.19
C LYS A 91 -6.18 -9.83 8.55
N MET A 92 -5.86 -9.10 9.64
CA MET A 92 -6.15 -9.57 10.98
C MET A 92 -7.63 -9.87 11.22
N ARG A 93 -8.51 -9.02 10.69
CA ARG A 93 -9.96 -9.16 10.84
C ARG A 93 -10.49 -10.48 10.26
N PHE A 94 -9.87 -10.95 9.18
CA PHE A 94 -10.21 -12.23 8.53
C PHE A 94 -9.50 -13.44 9.15
N LYS A 95 -8.71 -13.22 10.22
CA LYS A 95 -7.90 -14.22 10.91
C LYS A 95 -8.25 -14.36 12.40
N LYS A 96 -9.38 -13.78 12.83
CA LYS A 96 -9.78 -13.72 14.24
C LYS A 96 -9.78 -15.08 14.93
N GLU A 97 -10.30 -16.12 14.28
CA GLU A 97 -10.28 -17.49 14.82
C GLU A 97 -8.87 -18.00 15.10
N MET A 98 -7.89 -17.61 14.29
CA MET A 98 -6.49 -18.01 14.48
C MET A 98 -5.89 -17.36 15.71
N PHE A 99 -6.11 -16.05 15.86
CA PHE A 99 -5.56 -15.29 16.98
C PHE A 99 -6.21 -15.69 18.30
N ASN A 100 -7.49 -16.09 18.26
CA ASN A 100 -8.16 -16.68 19.41
C ASN A 100 -7.54 -18.03 19.81
N ALA A 101 -7.13 -18.85 18.85
CA ALA A 101 -6.46 -20.13 19.06
C ALA A 101 -4.95 -20.01 19.36
N MET A 102 -4.38 -18.80 19.27
CA MET A 102 -2.95 -18.58 19.43
C MET A 102 -2.51 -18.87 20.87
N ASP A 103 -1.54 -19.78 21.03
CA ASP A 103 -0.82 -19.94 22.28
C ASP A 103 0.02 -18.69 22.52
N LYS A 104 -0.36 -17.91 23.53
CA LYS A 104 0.28 -16.65 23.90
C LYS A 104 1.47 -16.83 24.84
N THR A 105 1.65 -18.04 25.39
CA THR A 105 2.63 -18.34 26.43
C THR A 105 3.85 -19.06 25.87
N TYR A 106 3.66 -19.94 24.88
CA TYR A 106 4.71 -20.76 24.29
C TYR A 106 4.69 -20.73 22.76
N PHE A 107 5.84 -20.96 22.14
CA PHE A 107 5.89 -21.18 20.70
C PHE A 107 5.21 -22.51 20.35
N THR A 108 4.32 -22.47 19.38
CA THR A 108 3.75 -23.70 18.82
C THR A 108 4.77 -24.35 17.89
N GLU A 109 5.26 -25.53 18.25
CA GLU A 109 6.22 -26.27 17.45
C GLU A 109 5.60 -26.83 16.17
N ARG A 110 6.27 -26.64 15.03
CA ARG A 110 5.84 -27.23 13.77
C ARG A 110 6.14 -28.73 13.74
N LYS A 111 5.10 -29.54 13.56
CA LYS A 111 5.19 -31.01 13.45
C LYS A 111 4.54 -31.49 12.14
N GLN A 112 4.81 -32.73 11.72
CA GLN A 112 4.23 -33.27 10.48
C GLN A 112 2.71 -33.49 10.59
N ASN A 113 2.24 -33.93 11.76
CA ASN A 113 0.83 -34.16 12.05
C ASN A 113 0.42 -33.17 13.15
N MET A 114 -0.13 -32.03 12.74
CA MET A 114 -0.65 -31.01 13.65
C MET A 114 -2.17 -31.05 13.63
N TYR A 115 -2.77 -30.91 14.81
CA TYR A 115 -4.21 -30.68 14.91
C TYR A 115 -4.56 -29.27 14.40
N GLU A 116 -5.82 -29.06 14.05
CA GLU A 116 -6.29 -27.79 13.47
C GLU A 116 -5.93 -26.58 14.35
N GLU A 117 -6.12 -26.69 15.66
CA GLU A 117 -5.80 -25.63 16.63
C GLU A 117 -4.28 -25.33 16.70
N GLU A 118 -3.42 -26.35 16.60
CA GLU A 118 -1.97 -26.16 16.54
C GLU A 118 -1.56 -25.45 15.24
N ILE A 119 -2.19 -25.79 14.11
CA ILE A 119 -1.96 -25.11 12.82
C ILE A 119 -2.38 -23.64 12.93
N LYS A 120 -3.54 -23.39 13.55
CA LYS A 120 -4.05 -22.03 13.78
C LYS A 120 -3.09 -21.22 14.63
N SER A 121 -2.66 -21.78 15.76
CA SER A 121 -1.73 -21.14 16.67
C SER A 121 -0.39 -20.83 16.01
N HIS A 122 0.26 -21.81 15.38
CA HIS A 122 1.53 -21.61 14.71
C HIS A 122 1.43 -20.51 13.64
N THR A 123 0.36 -20.49 12.85
CA THR A 123 0.20 -19.48 11.80
C THR A 123 -0.12 -18.10 12.37
N ALA A 124 -0.90 -18.01 13.44
CA ALA A 124 -1.13 -16.76 14.17
C ALA A 124 0.18 -16.20 14.73
N GLN A 125 1.05 -17.04 15.30
CA GLN A 125 2.37 -16.65 15.79
C GLN A 125 3.29 -16.13 14.68
N GLN A 126 3.28 -16.77 13.50
CA GLN A 126 4.03 -16.27 12.33
C GLN A 126 3.53 -14.90 11.88
N HIS A 127 2.21 -14.72 11.82
CA HIS A 127 1.63 -13.44 11.41
C HIS A 127 1.84 -12.34 12.47
N THR A 128 1.85 -12.70 13.76
CA THR A 128 2.19 -11.80 14.87
C THR A 128 3.61 -11.27 14.73
N LEU A 129 4.57 -12.13 14.32
CA LEU A 129 5.93 -11.71 14.03
C LEU A 129 5.98 -10.70 12.86
N THR A 130 5.22 -10.94 11.79
CA THR A 130 5.11 -10.02 10.65
C THR A 130 4.54 -8.67 11.08
N LEU A 131 3.41 -8.67 11.81
CA LEU A 131 2.77 -7.46 12.34
C LEU A 131 3.73 -6.65 13.23
N ALA A 132 4.41 -7.32 14.15
CA ALA A 132 5.35 -6.67 15.05
C ALA A 132 6.54 -6.03 14.29
N ASN A 133 7.03 -6.67 13.22
CA ASN A 133 8.06 -6.12 12.35
C ASN A 133 7.56 -4.94 11.49
N ALA A 134 6.29 -4.94 11.13
CA ALA A 134 5.69 -3.91 10.28
C ALA A 134 5.24 -2.66 11.07
N LEU A 135 4.79 -2.84 12.31
CA LEU A 135 4.10 -1.79 13.07
C LEU A 135 4.95 -1.15 14.16
N CYS A 136 5.86 -1.89 14.79
CA CYS A 136 6.62 -1.37 15.92
C CYS A 136 7.46 -0.15 15.52
N ASN A 137 7.44 0.87 16.38
CA ASN A 137 8.41 1.96 16.27
C ASN A 137 9.84 1.45 16.54
N LYS A 138 10.83 2.29 16.25
CA LYS A 138 12.25 1.94 16.44
C LYS A 138 12.58 1.43 17.86
N LYS A 139 12.02 2.06 18.91
CA LYS A 139 12.26 1.67 20.30
C LYS A 139 11.80 0.24 20.58
N GLN A 140 10.58 -0.10 20.17
CA GLN A 140 10.04 -1.44 20.35
C GLN A 140 10.72 -2.44 19.41
N SER A 141 11.05 -2.05 18.18
CA SER A 141 11.81 -2.93 17.29
C SER A 141 13.16 -3.32 17.88
N ILE A 142 13.88 -2.39 18.50
CA ILE A 142 15.14 -2.70 19.21
C ILE A 142 14.86 -3.63 20.40
N ARG A 143 13.85 -3.35 21.22
CA ARG A 143 13.50 -4.18 22.38
C ARG A 143 13.17 -5.63 21.99
N LEU A 144 12.50 -5.82 20.85
CA LEU A 144 11.92 -7.11 20.45
C LEU A 144 12.79 -7.90 19.47
N PHE A 145 13.64 -7.24 18.69
CA PHE A 145 14.36 -7.86 17.55
C PHE A 145 15.86 -7.60 17.50
N CYS A 146 16.46 -7.04 18.56
CA CYS A 146 17.91 -6.94 18.69
C CYS A 146 18.44 -7.86 19.80
N ASN A 147 19.62 -8.45 19.55
CA ASN A 147 20.46 -9.05 20.57
C ASN A 147 21.71 -8.18 20.84
N PRO A 148 21.79 -7.45 21.97
CA PRO A 148 22.87 -6.51 22.23
C PRO A 148 24.27 -7.15 22.29
N LYS A 149 24.35 -8.49 22.38
CA LYS A 149 25.61 -9.24 22.37
C LYS A 149 26.22 -9.44 20.97
N GLU A 150 25.46 -9.22 19.90
CA GLU A 150 25.83 -9.58 18.52
C GLU A 150 26.03 -8.35 17.59
N GLU A 151 26.16 -7.14 18.15
CA GLU A 151 26.28 -5.87 17.39
C GLU A 151 25.15 -5.63 16.34
N ASP A 152 24.04 -6.35 16.44
CA ASP A 152 22.92 -6.30 15.49
C ASP A 152 22.02 -5.05 15.70
N CYS A 153 21.94 -4.53 16.93
CA CYS A 153 21.19 -3.34 17.31
C CYS A 153 21.53 -2.12 16.43
N THR A 154 22.81 -1.90 16.14
CA THR A 154 23.28 -0.67 15.48
C THR A 154 23.26 -0.83 13.96
N SER A 155 23.59 -2.02 13.46
CA SER A 155 23.64 -2.33 12.03
C SER A 155 22.27 -2.58 11.40
N ALA A 156 21.32 -3.14 12.16
CA ALA A 156 19.98 -3.50 11.66
C ALA A 156 18.94 -2.36 11.78
N PHE A 157 19.27 -1.27 12.49
CA PHE A 157 18.40 -0.09 12.69
C PHE A 157 19.15 1.25 12.45
N PRO A 158 19.82 1.41 11.29
CA PRO A 158 21.00 2.27 11.23
C PRO A 158 20.73 3.78 11.24
N LYS A 159 19.49 4.29 11.06
CA LYS A 159 19.18 5.74 11.10
C LYS A 159 17.74 6.03 11.54
N ASP A 160 17.53 7.15 12.24
CA ASP A 160 16.18 7.63 12.56
C ASP A 160 15.42 8.04 11.29
N GLY A 161 14.12 7.73 11.25
CA GLY A 161 13.24 8.01 10.11
C GLY A 161 13.25 6.93 9.01
N TYR A 162 14.08 5.90 9.12
CA TYR A 162 14.01 4.72 8.25
C TYR A 162 13.19 3.61 8.89
N TYR A 163 12.35 2.96 8.08
CA TYR A 163 11.43 1.91 8.51
C TYR A 163 11.89 0.55 8.02
N ASN A 164 11.46 -0.52 8.69
CA ASN A 164 11.83 -1.87 8.30
C ASN A 164 11.29 -2.19 6.91
N GLU A 165 12.13 -2.75 6.04
CA GLU A 165 11.64 -3.24 4.76
C GLU A 165 10.75 -4.47 4.98
N PRO A 166 9.55 -4.53 4.36
CA PRO A 166 8.62 -5.65 4.50
C PRO A 166 9.21 -7.05 4.23
N ARG A 167 10.26 -7.13 3.41
CA ARG A 167 10.92 -8.39 3.04
C ARG A 167 11.94 -8.87 4.08
N ASN A 168 12.34 -8.00 5.02
CA ASN A 168 13.35 -8.30 6.01
C ASN A 168 12.69 -8.51 7.39
N ILE A 169 12.00 -9.63 7.55
CA ILE A 169 11.38 -10.02 8.82
C ILE A 169 12.50 -10.44 9.78
N LYS A 170 12.68 -9.68 10.84
CA LYS A 170 13.62 -9.99 11.91
C LYS A 170 12.98 -10.96 12.89
N GLY A 171 13.71 -12.00 13.29
CA GLY A 171 13.24 -12.95 14.30
C GLY A 171 13.22 -12.35 15.71
N TRP A 172 12.35 -12.89 16.56
CA TRP A 172 12.28 -12.52 17.98
C TRP A 172 13.66 -12.58 18.66
N GLY A 173 13.96 -11.60 19.51
CA GLY A 173 15.20 -11.50 20.28
C GLY A 173 16.46 -11.17 19.48
N GLY A 174 16.38 -11.07 18.14
CA GLY A 174 17.50 -10.72 17.27
C GLY A 174 18.45 -11.87 16.93
N ARG A 175 19.59 -11.52 16.32
CA ARG A 175 20.56 -12.49 15.82
C ARG A 175 21.14 -13.30 16.98
N GLY A 176 21.29 -14.62 16.82
CA GLY A 176 21.92 -15.48 17.84
C GLY A 176 21.15 -15.61 19.16
N ALA A 177 19.91 -15.11 19.24
CA ALA A 177 19.11 -15.18 20.46
C ALA A 177 18.84 -16.63 20.90
N SER A 178 18.95 -16.88 22.21
CA SER A 178 18.55 -18.15 22.83
C SER A 178 17.03 -18.33 22.78
N GLU A 179 16.55 -19.56 23.01
CA GLU A 179 15.11 -19.86 23.09
C GLU A 179 14.40 -19.02 24.15
N PHE A 180 15.02 -18.78 25.30
CA PHE A 180 14.48 -17.95 26.36
C PHE A 180 14.39 -16.46 25.97
N GLN A 181 15.36 -15.95 25.21
CA GLN A 181 15.33 -14.58 24.71
C GLN A 181 14.22 -14.41 23.66
N LYS A 182 14.11 -15.37 22.73
CA LYS A 182 13.04 -15.40 21.72
C LYS A 182 11.67 -15.43 22.37
N LEU A 183 11.48 -16.34 23.34
CA LEU A 183 10.20 -16.51 24.03
C LEU A 183 9.82 -15.27 24.82
N ARG A 184 10.77 -14.65 25.51
CA ARG A 184 10.54 -13.39 26.23
C ARG A 184 10.11 -12.26 25.30
N ALA A 185 10.77 -12.09 24.15
CA ALA A 185 10.40 -11.05 23.19
C ALA A 185 9.00 -11.29 22.61
N TYR A 186 8.69 -12.54 22.24
CA TYR A 186 7.37 -12.94 21.76
C TYR A 186 6.26 -12.65 22.79
N THR A 187 6.40 -13.18 24.01
CA THR A 187 5.42 -13.00 25.10
C THR A 187 5.25 -11.53 25.46
N THR A 188 6.35 -10.77 25.52
CA THR A 188 6.32 -9.31 25.72
C THR A 188 5.42 -8.62 24.69
N PHE A 189 5.60 -8.92 23.40
CA PHE A 189 4.76 -8.31 22.36
C PHE A 189 3.30 -8.76 22.49
N VAL A 190 3.05 -10.05 22.70
CA VAL A 190 1.70 -10.60 22.76
C VAL A 190 0.90 -10.11 23.96
N GLU A 191 1.56 -9.92 25.11
CA GLU A 191 0.91 -9.46 26.33
C GLU A 191 0.76 -7.93 26.38
N GLU A 192 1.80 -7.19 26.00
CA GLU A 192 1.82 -5.73 26.19
C GLU A 192 1.30 -4.95 24.98
N LEU A 193 1.53 -5.44 23.75
CA LEU A 193 1.38 -4.63 22.52
C LEU A 193 0.27 -5.17 21.61
N PHE A 194 0.18 -6.49 21.43
CA PHE A 194 -0.73 -7.14 20.51
C PHE A 194 -2.22 -6.80 20.73
N PRO A 195 -2.75 -6.68 21.98
CA PRO A 195 -4.15 -6.31 22.17
C PRO A 195 -4.51 -4.94 21.55
N SER A 196 -3.58 -3.98 21.58
CA SER A 196 -3.77 -2.67 20.95
C SER A 196 -3.75 -2.77 19.42
N VAL A 197 -2.95 -3.70 18.87
CA VAL A 197 -2.90 -3.97 17.43
C VAL A 197 -4.22 -4.61 16.96
N GLU A 198 -4.75 -5.59 17.71
CA GLU A 198 -6.05 -6.19 17.42
C GLU A 198 -7.17 -5.14 17.40
N GLN A 199 -7.19 -4.26 18.40
CA GLN A 199 -8.15 -3.16 18.45
C GLN A 199 -7.98 -2.21 17.26
N TRP A 200 -6.75 -1.85 16.90
CA TRP A 200 -6.49 -0.96 15.77
C TRP A 200 -6.97 -1.59 14.45
N ALA A 201 -6.68 -2.86 14.22
CA ALA A 201 -7.14 -3.59 13.04
C ALA A 201 -8.67 -3.57 12.93
N ASP A 202 -9.40 -3.80 14.02
CA ASP A 202 -10.86 -3.80 14.04
C ASP A 202 -11.49 -2.43 13.68
N THR A 203 -10.74 -1.33 13.83
CA THR A 203 -11.22 0.03 13.45
C THR A 203 -11.01 0.37 11.97
N LEU A 204 -10.15 -0.35 11.25
CA LEU A 204 -9.85 -0.05 9.85
C LEU A 204 -10.94 -0.60 8.92
N TYR A 205 -11.62 0.31 8.22
CA TYR A 205 -12.61 0.03 7.17
C TYR A 205 -13.64 -1.04 7.60
N PRO A 206 -14.44 -0.77 8.67
CA PRO A 206 -15.29 -1.77 9.31
C PRO A 206 -16.34 -2.40 8.38
N ASP A 207 -16.74 -1.68 7.35
CA ASP A 207 -17.67 -2.08 6.29
C ASP A 207 -17.02 -2.93 5.18
N ASN A 208 -15.71 -3.18 5.25
CA ASN A 208 -14.93 -3.91 4.27
C ASN A 208 -14.91 -3.26 2.87
N THR A 209 -15.17 -1.96 2.79
CA THR A 209 -15.14 -1.20 1.55
C THR A 209 -14.09 -0.09 1.63
N LEU A 210 -13.36 0.16 0.55
CA LEU A 210 -12.44 1.31 0.45
C LEU A 210 -12.69 2.05 -0.85
N GLU A 211 -12.79 3.37 -0.79
CA GLU A 211 -12.82 4.21 -1.99
C GLU A 211 -11.42 4.72 -2.32
N GLY A 212 -11.15 4.91 -3.60
CA GLY A 212 -9.88 5.46 -4.04
C GLY A 212 -9.71 5.51 -5.55
N TYR A 213 -8.46 5.65 -5.95
CA TYR A 213 -8.03 5.75 -7.33
C TYR A 213 -7.03 4.67 -7.66
N TYR A 214 -7.33 3.84 -8.66
CA TYR A 214 -6.37 2.89 -9.22
C TYR A 214 -5.53 3.58 -10.28
N VAL A 215 -4.22 3.61 -10.08
CA VAL A 215 -3.28 4.30 -10.96
C VAL A 215 -2.46 3.28 -11.75
N VAL A 216 -2.50 3.42 -13.06
CA VAL A 216 -1.71 2.62 -13.99
C VAL A 216 -0.69 3.50 -14.68
N LYS A 217 0.56 3.04 -14.73
CA LYS A 217 1.62 3.67 -15.53
C LYS A 217 1.74 2.93 -16.86
N VAL A 218 1.61 3.65 -17.98
CA VAL A 218 1.81 3.07 -19.32
C VAL A 218 2.89 3.83 -20.08
N GLN A 219 3.58 3.13 -20.98
CA GLN A 219 4.45 3.78 -21.95
C GLN A 219 3.61 4.30 -23.11
N LEU A 220 3.98 5.47 -23.63
CA LEU A 220 3.43 5.94 -24.89
C LEU A 220 4.05 5.12 -26.03
N GLU A 221 3.21 4.46 -26.82
CA GLU A 221 3.66 3.71 -28.00
C GLU A 221 3.73 4.59 -29.25
N GLN A 222 4.08 3.99 -30.39
CA GLN A 222 4.05 4.68 -31.67
C GLN A 222 2.62 5.13 -32.01
N TYR A 223 2.49 6.36 -32.50
CA TYR A 223 1.23 6.92 -32.97
C TYR A 223 0.67 6.11 -34.15
N ASP A 224 -0.60 5.72 -34.08
CA ASP A 224 -1.30 5.02 -35.15
C ASP A 224 -2.03 6.04 -36.03
N PHE A 225 -1.45 6.37 -37.19
CA PHE A 225 -2.05 7.30 -38.15
C PHE A 225 -3.39 6.83 -38.72
N LYS A 226 -3.65 5.52 -38.74
CA LYS A 226 -4.91 4.98 -39.25
C LYS A 226 -6.02 5.10 -38.22
N ALA A 227 -5.71 4.82 -36.95
CA ALA A 227 -6.64 4.99 -35.85
C ALA A 227 -6.78 6.45 -35.38
N GLY A 228 -5.77 7.29 -35.66
CA GLY A 228 -5.75 8.70 -35.27
C GLY A 228 -5.45 8.90 -33.78
N GLY A 229 -4.50 8.17 -33.21
CA GLY A 229 -4.22 8.24 -31.78
C GLY A 229 -3.16 7.25 -31.26
N TYR A 230 -3.13 7.10 -29.94
CA TYR A 230 -2.24 6.17 -29.23
C TYR A 230 -3.02 5.02 -28.63
N TRP A 231 -2.51 3.79 -28.80
CA TRP A 231 -3.11 2.61 -28.17
C TRP A 231 -2.48 2.33 -26.81
N PHE A 232 -3.32 2.20 -25.78
CA PHE A 232 -2.91 1.78 -24.44
C PHE A 232 -3.38 0.36 -24.18
N HIS A 233 -2.43 -0.56 -24.05
CA HIS A 233 -2.74 -1.96 -23.87
C HIS A 233 -3.00 -2.30 -22.40
N THR A 234 -4.09 -3.00 -22.13
CA THR A 234 -4.49 -3.40 -20.78
C THR A 234 -3.54 -4.40 -20.14
N HIS A 235 -2.70 -5.09 -20.92
CA HIS A 235 -1.60 -5.87 -20.35
C HIS A 235 -0.57 -4.98 -19.65
N GLN A 236 -0.41 -3.69 -20.03
CA GLN A 236 0.46 -2.79 -19.28
C GLN A 236 -0.16 -2.36 -17.94
N PHE A 237 -1.44 -2.70 -17.69
CA PHE A 237 -2.13 -2.34 -16.46
C PHE A 237 -1.77 -3.27 -15.30
N HIS A 238 -0.90 -4.26 -15.59
CA HIS A 238 -0.19 -5.03 -14.58
C HIS A 238 0.62 -4.13 -13.66
N ASN A 239 0.03 -3.78 -12.51
CA ASN A 239 0.78 -3.26 -11.39
C ASN A 239 0.70 -4.23 -10.22
N ARG A 240 1.85 -4.64 -9.70
CA ARG A 240 1.96 -5.28 -8.37
C ARG A 240 1.86 -4.21 -7.28
N GLY A 241 0.84 -3.36 -7.38
CA GLY A 241 0.53 -2.35 -6.36
C GLY A 241 0.18 -3.02 -5.03
N PHE A 242 0.05 -2.23 -3.97
CA PHE A 242 -0.50 -2.79 -2.73
C PHE A 242 -2.02 -2.94 -2.87
N LEU A 243 -2.55 -3.99 -2.25
CA LEU A 243 -3.97 -4.34 -2.15
C LEU A 243 -4.68 -4.74 -3.45
N LEU A 244 -4.48 -4.06 -4.58
CA LEU A 244 -5.26 -4.30 -5.81
C LEU A 244 -4.41 -4.82 -6.98
N SER A 245 -4.92 -5.84 -7.68
CA SER A 245 -4.45 -6.27 -8.99
C SER A 245 -5.50 -5.98 -10.05
N TRP A 246 -5.11 -5.49 -11.23
CA TRP A 246 -6.05 -5.12 -12.30
C TRP A 246 -7.06 -6.21 -12.67
N TYR A 247 -6.66 -7.49 -12.61
CA TYR A 247 -7.55 -8.62 -12.93
C TYR A 247 -8.64 -8.88 -11.89
N ASP A 248 -8.56 -8.24 -10.73
CA ASP A 248 -9.60 -8.35 -9.70
C ASP A 248 -10.77 -7.39 -9.97
N LEU A 249 -10.71 -6.61 -11.06
CA LEU A 249 -11.79 -5.74 -11.52
C LEU A 249 -13.05 -6.56 -11.80
N GLN A 250 -14.17 -6.13 -11.21
CA GLN A 250 -15.51 -6.66 -11.43
C GLN A 250 -16.25 -5.71 -12.37
N PRO A 251 -16.31 -6.02 -13.69
CA PRO A 251 -16.88 -5.10 -14.66
C PRO A 251 -18.41 -5.03 -14.53
N ALA A 252 -18.95 -3.82 -14.40
CA ALA A 252 -20.38 -3.58 -14.24
C ALA A 252 -21.15 -3.63 -15.58
N ASN A 253 -20.48 -3.34 -16.70
CA ASN A 253 -21.10 -3.23 -18.02
C ASN A 253 -20.24 -3.87 -19.14
N SER A 254 -20.79 -3.90 -20.36
CA SER A 254 -20.14 -4.51 -21.51
C SER A 254 -18.85 -3.79 -21.94
N SER A 255 -18.76 -2.48 -21.78
CA SER A 255 -17.55 -1.71 -22.10
C SER A 255 -16.41 -2.05 -21.14
N GLU A 256 -16.68 -2.10 -19.84
CA GLU A 256 -15.70 -2.54 -18.83
C GLU A 256 -15.25 -3.99 -19.04
N ARG A 257 -16.15 -4.90 -19.45
CA ARG A 257 -15.77 -6.28 -19.78
C ARG A 257 -14.75 -6.37 -20.90
N LYS A 258 -14.76 -5.44 -21.87
CA LYS A 258 -13.75 -5.41 -22.94
C LYS A 258 -12.36 -5.07 -22.40
N LEU A 259 -12.25 -4.37 -21.26
CA LEU A 259 -10.97 -4.06 -20.63
C LEU A 259 -10.26 -5.30 -20.06
N LEU A 260 -11.01 -6.37 -19.78
CA LEU A 260 -10.52 -7.61 -19.18
C LEU A 260 -10.50 -8.78 -20.16
N HIS A 261 -10.49 -8.50 -21.47
CA HIS A 261 -10.50 -9.56 -22.47
C HIS A 261 -9.28 -10.50 -22.29
N PRO A 262 -9.46 -11.83 -22.25
CA PRO A 262 -8.38 -12.77 -21.94
C PRO A 262 -7.17 -12.70 -22.89
N ASN A 263 -7.39 -12.34 -24.15
CA ASN A 263 -6.32 -12.17 -25.15
C ASN A 263 -5.63 -10.80 -25.08
N GLY A 264 -6.01 -9.97 -24.10
CA GLY A 264 -5.66 -8.56 -24.01
C GLY A 264 -6.62 -7.65 -24.77
N SER A 265 -6.62 -6.39 -24.37
CA SER A 265 -7.32 -5.31 -25.04
C SER A 265 -6.49 -4.04 -25.09
N SER A 266 -6.90 -3.10 -25.92
CA SER A 266 -6.24 -1.81 -26.09
C SER A 266 -7.30 -0.71 -26.15
N LEU A 267 -7.07 0.39 -25.43
CA LEU A 267 -7.90 1.59 -25.50
C LEU A 267 -7.21 2.62 -26.39
N LEU A 268 -7.97 3.30 -27.26
CA LEU A 268 -7.45 4.39 -28.07
C LEU A 268 -7.57 5.71 -27.31
N LEU A 269 -6.46 6.44 -27.17
CA LEU A 269 -6.49 7.87 -26.93
C LEU A 269 -6.48 8.61 -28.28
N PRO A 270 -7.64 9.11 -28.76
CA PRO A 270 -7.68 9.85 -30.01
C PRO A 270 -6.96 11.19 -29.86
N MET A 271 -6.09 11.49 -30.82
CA MET A 271 -5.31 12.72 -30.84
C MET A 271 -4.93 13.06 -32.28
N ALA A 272 -5.12 14.31 -32.70
CA ALA A 272 -4.72 14.73 -34.05
C ALA A 272 -3.18 14.69 -34.21
N PRO A 273 -2.65 14.44 -35.43
CA PRO A 273 -1.21 14.26 -35.64
C PRO A 273 -0.33 15.42 -35.17
N ASP A 274 -0.78 16.65 -35.38
CA ASP A 274 -0.10 17.89 -34.96
C ASP A 274 0.01 17.98 -33.43
N LYS A 275 -1.04 17.56 -32.71
CA LYS A 275 -1.04 17.49 -31.24
C LYS A 275 -0.24 16.30 -30.72
N ALA A 276 -0.25 15.20 -31.46
CA ALA A 276 0.44 13.96 -31.09
C ALA A 276 1.96 14.16 -31.06
N GLU A 277 2.52 14.90 -32.02
CA GLU A 277 3.95 15.24 -32.05
C GLU A 277 4.38 15.94 -30.74
N ASP A 278 3.78 17.08 -30.42
CA ASP A 278 4.06 17.84 -29.19
C ASP A 278 3.80 17.03 -27.91
N PHE A 279 2.76 16.18 -27.91
CA PHE A 279 2.44 15.31 -26.79
C PHE A 279 3.55 14.27 -26.53
N SER A 280 4.04 13.61 -27.59
CA SER A 280 5.06 12.56 -27.48
C SER A 280 6.45 13.08 -27.13
N GLU A 281 6.78 14.32 -27.51
CA GLU A 281 8.01 14.98 -27.11
C GLU A 281 8.04 15.27 -25.60
N LYS A 282 6.86 15.56 -25.01
CA LYS A 282 6.72 15.89 -23.59
C LYS A 282 6.48 14.67 -22.71
N HIS A 283 5.85 13.63 -23.24
CA HIS A 283 5.38 12.49 -22.47
C HIS A 283 5.80 11.17 -23.12
N GLN A 284 6.81 10.52 -22.56
CA GLN A 284 7.14 9.13 -22.88
C GLN A 284 6.34 8.13 -22.03
N GLN A 285 5.88 8.60 -20.87
CA GLN A 285 5.12 7.85 -19.89
C GLN A 285 3.94 8.68 -19.43
N ILE A 286 2.81 8.02 -19.22
CA ILE A 286 1.59 8.65 -18.73
C ILE A 286 0.94 7.75 -17.67
N PHE A 287 0.04 8.35 -16.90
CA PHE A 287 -0.64 7.70 -15.79
C PHE A 287 -2.15 7.74 -16.03
N LEU A 288 -2.75 6.57 -16.18
CA LEU A 288 -4.20 6.41 -16.29
C LEU A 288 -4.74 6.22 -14.88
N VAL A 289 -5.73 7.03 -14.52
CA VAL A 289 -6.32 7.08 -13.18
C VAL A 289 -7.79 6.74 -13.28
N PHE A 290 -8.17 5.67 -12.57
CA PHE A 290 -9.53 5.14 -12.51
C PHE A 290 -10.07 5.36 -11.10
N LYS A 291 -11.26 5.95 -10.96
CA LYS A 291 -11.93 5.98 -9.65
C LYS A 291 -12.55 4.61 -9.35
N VAL A 292 -12.28 4.06 -8.18
CA VAL A 292 -12.63 2.68 -7.81
C VAL A 292 -13.23 2.56 -6.42
N SER A 293 -14.14 1.60 -6.29
CA SER A 293 -14.66 1.09 -5.02
C SER A 293 -14.11 -0.33 -4.82
N VAL A 294 -13.39 -0.54 -3.73
CA VAL A 294 -12.73 -1.79 -3.35
C VAL A 294 -13.58 -2.54 -2.34
N SER A 295 -13.67 -3.86 -2.48
CA SER A 295 -14.29 -4.74 -1.50
C SER A 295 -13.29 -5.76 -0.97
N LEU A 296 -13.18 -5.86 0.35
CA LEU A 296 -12.39 -6.87 1.05
C LEU A 296 -13.24 -8.13 1.26
N ASN A 297 -12.94 -9.20 0.54
CA ASN A 297 -13.73 -10.43 0.48
C ASN A 297 -13.12 -11.57 1.30
N GLY A 298 -12.29 -11.27 2.29
CA GLY A 298 -11.61 -12.26 3.12
C GLY A 298 -10.20 -12.58 2.69
N LEU A 299 -9.81 -13.85 2.82
CA LEU A 299 -8.50 -14.37 2.42
C LEU A 299 -8.68 -15.35 1.25
N GLU A 300 -7.75 -15.36 0.29
CA GLU A 300 -7.81 -16.30 -0.84
C GLU A 300 -7.75 -17.75 -0.37
N ASN A 301 -6.77 -18.03 0.47
CA ASN A 301 -6.73 -19.18 1.35
C ASN A 301 -5.76 -18.90 2.49
N TYR A 302 -5.91 -19.65 3.58
CA TYR A 302 -5.13 -19.47 4.79
C TYR A 302 -3.61 -19.63 4.59
N ARG A 303 -3.19 -20.47 3.64
CA ARG A 303 -1.78 -20.79 3.38
C ARG A 303 -1.07 -19.74 2.51
N ALA A 304 -1.80 -19.11 1.61
CA ALA A 304 -1.31 -18.06 0.73
C ALA A 304 -1.09 -16.74 1.50
N ASP A 305 -1.81 -16.56 2.61
CA ASP A 305 -1.78 -15.34 3.41
C ASP A 305 -1.98 -14.06 2.56
N GLN A 306 -2.93 -14.13 1.63
CA GLN A 306 -3.28 -13.05 0.73
C GLN A 306 -4.73 -12.62 0.95
N LEU A 307 -4.95 -11.31 1.05
CA LEU A 307 -6.29 -10.74 1.06
C LEU A 307 -6.94 -11.03 -0.28
N LYS A 308 -8.16 -11.54 -0.25
CA LYS A 308 -9.01 -11.63 -1.42
C LYS A 308 -9.70 -10.29 -1.60
N THR A 309 -9.27 -9.53 -2.58
CA THR A 309 -9.84 -8.22 -2.91
C THR A 309 -10.49 -8.24 -4.27
N THR A 310 -11.56 -7.48 -4.43
CA THR A 310 -12.10 -7.12 -5.75
C THR A 310 -12.35 -5.64 -5.78
N PHE A 311 -12.50 -5.07 -6.96
CA PHE A 311 -12.92 -3.67 -7.08
C PHE A 311 -13.81 -3.46 -8.29
N SER A 312 -14.60 -2.40 -8.29
CA SER A 312 -15.38 -1.93 -9.42
C SER A 312 -14.99 -0.50 -9.77
N LEU A 313 -15.25 -0.08 -10.99
CA LEU A 313 -15.08 1.33 -11.36
C LEU A 313 -16.27 2.13 -10.83
N SER A 314 -15.98 3.17 -10.04
CA SER A 314 -16.99 4.09 -9.51
C SER A 314 -17.29 5.25 -10.49
N SER A 315 -16.49 5.37 -11.56
CA SER A 315 -16.67 6.34 -12.64
C SER A 315 -16.28 5.72 -13.99
N PRO A 316 -17.00 6.03 -15.08
CA PRO A 316 -16.59 5.61 -16.43
C PRO A 316 -15.43 6.46 -16.99
N VAL A 317 -15.06 7.56 -16.32
CA VAL A 317 -14.02 8.48 -16.79
C VAL A 317 -12.64 8.00 -16.36
N ILE A 318 -11.74 7.87 -17.33
CA ILE A 318 -10.31 7.66 -17.14
C ILE A 318 -9.65 9.03 -17.24
N THR A 319 -9.00 9.48 -16.16
CA THR A 319 -8.19 10.71 -16.21
C THR A 319 -6.76 10.35 -16.53
N ILE A 320 -6.12 11.09 -17.45
CA ILE A 320 -4.74 10.85 -17.86
C ILE A 320 -3.86 11.99 -17.34
N TYR A 321 -2.79 11.62 -16.66
CA TYR A 321 -1.78 12.53 -16.14
C TYR A 321 -0.43 12.31 -16.83
N GLY A 322 0.31 13.40 -16.99
CA GLY A 322 1.66 13.38 -17.58
C GLY A 322 2.79 13.16 -16.57
N ASP A 323 2.49 13.08 -15.28
CA ASP A 323 3.43 12.96 -14.16
C ASP A 323 2.92 11.95 -13.12
N ASP A 324 3.85 11.34 -12.38
CA ASP A 324 3.57 10.33 -11.35
C ASP A 324 2.91 10.91 -10.10
N ALA A 325 3.11 12.20 -9.81
CA ALA A 325 2.46 12.92 -8.72
C ALA A 325 0.97 13.25 -9.01
N LEU A 326 0.50 12.97 -10.23
CA LEU A 326 -0.88 13.20 -10.70
C LEU A 326 -1.30 14.68 -10.60
N THR A 327 -0.42 15.59 -10.99
CA THR A 327 -0.66 17.05 -10.91
C THR A 327 -0.91 17.70 -12.26
N LYS A 328 -0.42 17.10 -13.36
CA LYS A 328 -0.54 17.60 -14.73
C LYS A 328 -1.51 16.72 -15.50
N LYS A 329 -2.81 16.98 -15.33
CA LYS A 329 -3.85 16.37 -16.15
C LYS A 329 -3.63 16.76 -17.62
N VAL A 330 -3.55 15.77 -18.51
CA VAL A 330 -3.28 15.98 -19.94
C VAL A 330 -4.45 15.56 -20.85
N ALA A 331 -5.30 14.63 -20.41
CA ALA A 331 -6.46 14.18 -21.17
C ALA A 331 -7.48 13.47 -20.27
N GLU A 332 -8.67 13.22 -20.82
CA GLU A 332 -9.71 12.35 -20.25
C GLU A 332 -10.29 11.47 -21.35
N MET A 333 -10.70 10.27 -20.98
CA MET A 333 -11.43 9.35 -21.85
C MET A 333 -12.64 8.80 -21.08
N ASP A 334 -13.71 8.50 -21.80
CA ASP A 334 -14.90 7.86 -21.23
C ASP A 334 -14.97 6.40 -21.71
N ILE A 335 -14.99 5.45 -20.78
CA ILE A 335 -15.00 4.00 -21.08
C ILE A 335 -16.24 3.60 -21.89
N GLY A 336 -17.36 4.31 -21.73
CA GLY A 336 -18.60 4.05 -22.44
C GLY A 336 -18.50 4.35 -23.94
N SER A 337 -17.62 5.26 -24.34
CA SER A 337 -17.50 5.75 -25.73
C SER A 337 -16.13 5.56 -26.38
N VAL A 338 -15.09 5.28 -25.59
CA VAL A 338 -13.73 5.06 -26.11
C VAL A 338 -13.66 3.82 -27.00
N GLU A 339 -12.85 3.89 -28.05
CA GLU A 339 -12.58 2.74 -28.90
C GLU A 339 -11.73 1.72 -28.14
N ILE A 340 -12.28 0.52 -27.95
CA ILE A 340 -11.60 -0.61 -27.32
C ILE A 340 -11.47 -1.74 -28.33
N LYS A 341 -10.22 -2.10 -28.63
CA LYS A 341 -9.89 -3.25 -29.46
C LYS A 341 -9.58 -4.46 -28.58
N THR A 342 -10.24 -5.58 -28.83
CA THR A 342 -9.89 -6.89 -28.25
C THR A 342 -9.07 -7.68 -29.26
N ARG A 343 -8.01 -8.36 -28.81
CA ARG A 343 -7.13 -9.13 -29.71
C ARG A 343 -7.73 -10.45 -30.18
#